data_AF-A0A0F9BYN0-F1
#
_entry.id   AF-A0A0F9BYN0-F1
#
_cell.length_a   1.000
_cell.length_b   1.000
_cell.length_c   1.000
_cell.angle_alpha   90.00
_cell.angle_beta   90.00
_cell.angle_gamma   90.00
#
_symmetry.space_group_name_H-M   'P 1'
#
loop_
_entity.id
_entity.type
_entity.pdbx_description
1 polymer ?
#
loop_
_entity_poly.entity_id
_entity_poly.type
_entity_poly.pdbx_seq_one_letter_code
_entity_poly.pdbx_strand_id
1 'polypeptide(L)'
;MPVDREMPKYRCHKEVHALKIRDIILDSDEAKEEGRETDGSAMIVPESGFAVFKVDDDYMRKHKPQVGGYYVVYQGGYKSWSPAEAFESGYTLE
;
A
#
# COMPACT_ATOMS: atom_id res chain seq x y z
N MET A 1 8.60 14.75 16.44
CA MET A 1 7.93 13.65 17.16
C MET A 1 7.20 12.83 16.10
N PRO A 2 7.63 11.60 15.78
CA PRO A 2 6.89 10.77 14.84
C PRO A 2 5.63 10.26 15.56
N VAL A 3 4.47 10.64 15.04
CA VAL A 3 3.18 10.15 15.51
C VAL A 3 3.05 8.72 14.98
N ASP A 4 3.12 7.76 15.89
CA ASP A 4 2.66 6.38 15.68
C ASP A 4 1.14 6.45 15.50
N ARG A 5 0.69 6.77 14.28
CA ARG A 5 -0.73 6.85 13.95
C ARG A 5 -1.17 5.44 13.62
N GLU A 6 -1.91 4.81 14.53
CA GLU A 6 -2.54 3.51 14.28
C GLU A 6 -3.30 3.57 12.94
N MET A 7 -3.09 2.56 12.08
CA MET A 7 -3.63 2.54 10.73
C MET A 7 -5.16 2.80 10.76
N PRO A 8 -5.67 3.81 10.03
CA PRO A 8 -7.09 4.14 10.02
C PRO A 8 -7.90 2.91 9.62
N LYS A 9 -8.87 2.60 10.47
CA LYS A 9 -9.80 1.49 10.29
C LYS A 9 -10.94 2.00 9.44
N TYR A 10 -11.22 1.30 8.36
CA TYR A 10 -12.35 1.54 7.50
C TYR A 10 -13.35 0.40 7.69
N ARG A 11 -14.63 0.76 7.79
CA ARG A 11 -15.70 -0.20 8.01
C ARG A 11 -16.81 0.04 7.00
N CYS A 12 -17.05 -0.95 6.15
CA CYS A 12 -18.23 -0.99 5.29
C CYS A 12 -19.04 -2.26 5.61
N HIS A 13 -18.45 -3.45 5.42
CA HIS A 13 -19.05 -4.75 5.81
C HIS A 13 -18.15 -5.61 6.73
N LYS A 14 -16.84 -5.36 6.72
CA LYS A 14 -15.83 -5.95 7.60
C LYS A 14 -14.85 -4.85 8.00
N GLU A 15 -14.22 -4.98 9.16
CA GLU A 15 -13.15 -4.07 9.60
C GLU A 15 -11.89 -4.34 8.77
N VAL A 16 -11.41 -3.31 8.08
CA VAL A 16 -10.17 -3.35 7.31
C VAL A 16 -9.33 -2.13 7.65
N HIS A 17 -8.02 -2.26 7.58
CA HIS A 17 -7.12 -1.11 7.65
C HIS A 17 -6.79 -0.69 6.24
N ALA A 18 -6.87 0.60 5.92
CA ALA A 18 -6.45 1.07 4.60
C ALA A 18 -5.47 2.24 4.72
N LEU A 19 -4.42 2.22 3.90
CA LEU A 19 -3.41 3.26 3.85
C LEU A 19 -3.34 3.86 2.47
N LYS A 20 -3.48 5.18 2.37
CA LYS A 20 -3.29 5.87 1.10
C LYS A 20 -1.83 5.84 0.71
N ILE A 21 -1.56 5.39 -0.51
CA ILE A 21 -0.21 5.28 -1.07
C ILE A 21 0.13 6.61 -1.72
N ARG A 22 1.13 7.29 -1.17
CA ARG A 22 1.65 8.55 -1.71
C ARG A 22 2.66 8.31 -2.82
N ASP A 23 3.52 7.31 -2.66
CA ASP A 23 4.60 7.02 -3.60
C ASP A 23 4.88 5.51 -3.64
N ILE A 24 5.40 5.02 -4.75
CA ILE A 24 5.76 3.61 -4.93
C ILE A 24 7.12 3.56 -5.61
N ILE A 25 8.11 3.04 -4.89
CA ILE A 25 9.48 2.89 -5.40
C ILE A 25 9.64 1.41 -5.78
N LEU A 26 9.74 1.13 -7.07
CA LEU A 26 10.01 -0.20 -7.58
C LEU A 26 11.50 -0.50 -7.34
N ASP A 27 11.82 -1.57 -6.60
CA ASP A 27 13.22 -1.99 -6.47
C ASP A 27 13.79 -2.35 -7.86
N SER A 28 12.94 -2.79 -8.79
CA SER A 28 13.31 -3.04 -10.18
C SER A 28 13.81 -1.82 -10.94
N ASP A 29 13.35 -0.62 -10.59
CA ASP A 29 13.76 0.61 -11.27
C ASP A 29 15.15 1.04 -10.78
N GLU A 30 15.35 1.07 -9.47
CA GLU A 30 16.65 1.28 -8.81
C GLU A 30 17.69 0.24 -9.26
N ALA A 31 17.28 -1.03 -9.30
CA ALA A 31 18.16 -2.12 -9.67
C ALA A 31 18.57 -2.06 -11.14
N LYS A 32 17.69 -1.56 -12.02
CA LYS A 32 18.00 -1.35 -13.44
C LYS A 32 19.00 -0.22 -13.65
N GLU A 33 18.96 0.81 -12.80
CA GLU A 33 19.89 1.93 -12.84
C GLU A 33 21.27 1.55 -12.26
N GLU A 34 21.30 0.80 -11.15
CA GLU A 34 22.54 0.29 -10.55
C GLU A 34 23.11 -0.97 -11.23
N GLY A 35 22.34 -1.62 -12.11
CA GLY A 35 22.71 -2.89 -12.75
C GLY A 35 22.78 -4.08 -11.79
N ARG A 36 21.98 -4.06 -10.71
CA ARG A 36 21.86 -5.17 -9.74
C ARG A 36 20.64 -6.04 -10.03
N GLU A 37 20.64 -7.26 -9.51
CA GLU A 37 19.46 -8.13 -9.55
C GLU A 37 18.40 -7.59 -8.59
N THR A 38 17.16 -7.49 -9.07
CA THR A 38 15.99 -7.19 -8.23
C THR A 38 15.17 -8.45 -8.02
N ASP A 39 14.55 -8.53 -6.86
CA ASP A 39 13.56 -9.55 -6.54
C ASP A 39 12.17 -9.21 -7.10
N GLY A 40 12.01 -8.06 -7.77
CA GLY A 40 10.72 -7.56 -8.27
C GLY A 40 9.83 -6.93 -7.18
N SER A 41 10.37 -6.82 -5.98
CA SER A 41 9.76 -6.17 -4.83
C SER A 41 9.56 -4.66 -5.04
N ALA A 42 8.64 -4.06 -4.28
CA ALA A 42 8.42 -2.62 -4.29
C ALA A 42 8.32 -2.05 -2.88
N MET A 43 8.78 -0.81 -2.68
CA MET A 43 8.58 -0.06 -1.45
C MET A 43 7.35 0.83 -1.61
N ILE A 44 6.33 0.57 -0.79
CA ILE A 44 5.12 1.39 -0.70
C ILE A 44 5.38 2.50 0.30
N VAL A 45 5.29 3.74 -0.16
CA VAL A 45 5.37 4.95 0.65
C VAL A 45 3.95 5.44 0.92
N PRO A 46 3.39 5.18 2.10
CA PRO A 46 2.09 5.72 2.46
C PRO A 46 2.15 7.25 2.71
N GLU A 47 0.98 7.87 2.81
CA GLU A 47 0.87 9.30 3.13
C GLU A 47 1.45 9.62 4.53
N SER A 48 1.86 10.89 4.73
CA SER A 48 2.59 11.36 5.89
C SER A 48 1.89 10.98 7.21
N GLY A 49 2.51 10.08 7.97
CA GLY A 49 1.95 9.51 9.21
C GLY A 49 2.05 7.99 9.33
N PHE A 50 2.51 7.29 8.29
CA PHE A 50 2.69 5.83 8.30
C PHE A 50 4.11 5.43 7.90
N ALA A 51 4.54 4.25 8.36
CA ALA A 51 5.85 3.69 8.01
C ALA A 51 5.87 3.15 6.58
N VAL A 52 6.97 3.39 5.88
CA VAL A 52 7.25 2.80 4.56
C VAL A 52 7.40 1.29 4.72
N PHE A 53 6.83 0.51 3.81
CA PHE A 53 6.95 -0.96 3.87
C PHE A 53 7.22 -1.56 2.49
N LYS A 54 7.98 -2.65 2.50
CA LYS A 54 8.33 -3.42 1.31
C LYS A 54 7.24 -4.46 1.03
N VAL A 55 6.79 -4.54 -0.21
CA VAL A 55 5.94 -5.59 -0.76
C VAL A 55 6.74 -6.46 -1.73
N ASP A 56 6.31 -7.69 -1.86
CA ASP A 56 6.92 -8.71 -2.73
C ASP A 56 6.46 -8.56 -4.19
N ASP A 57 7.20 -9.18 -5.13
CA ASP A 57 6.83 -9.24 -6.54
C ASP A 57 5.46 -9.90 -6.75
N ASP A 58 5.11 -10.94 -5.99
CA ASP A 58 3.79 -11.59 -6.12
C ASP A 58 2.65 -10.58 -5.87
N TYR A 59 2.80 -9.75 -4.84
CA TYR A 59 1.83 -8.72 -4.52
C TYR A 59 1.75 -7.68 -5.66
N MET A 60 2.89 -7.26 -6.18
CA MET A 60 2.97 -6.31 -7.30
C MET A 60 2.32 -6.86 -8.57
N ARG A 61 2.58 -8.13 -8.91
CA ARG A 61 2.01 -8.78 -10.10
C ARG A 61 0.51 -8.99 -9.98
N LYS A 62 0.06 -9.39 -8.79
CA LYS A 62 -1.33 -9.75 -8.51
C LYS A 62 -2.22 -8.53 -8.34
N HIS A 63 -1.75 -7.51 -7.64
CA HIS A 63 -2.54 -6.33 -7.26
C HIS A 63 -2.20 -5.07 -8.05
N LYS A 64 -1.01 -4.99 -8.65
CA LYS A 64 -0.53 -3.84 -9.44
C LYS A 64 -0.88 -2.51 -8.78
N PRO A 65 -0.40 -2.28 -7.54
CA PRO A 65 -0.73 -1.07 -6.82
C PRO A 65 -0.25 0.16 -7.59
N GLN A 66 -1.07 1.19 -7.62
CA GLN A 66 -0.74 2.48 -8.21
C GLN A 66 -0.69 3.57 -7.15
N VAL A 67 0.16 4.56 -7.40
CA VAL A 67 0.25 5.78 -6.62
C VAL A 67 -1.11 6.47 -6.57
N GLY A 68 -1.50 6.94 -5.39
CA GLY A 68 -2.83 7.50 -5.14
C GLY A 68 -3.90 6.47 -4.82
N GLY A 69 -3.61 5.16 -4.85
CA GLY A 69 -4.52 4.11 -4.36
C GLY A 69 -4.44 3.91 -2.84
N TYR A 70 -5.23 2.96 -2.33
CA TYR A 70 -5.23 2.51 -0.94
C TYR A 70 -4.71 1.07 -0.84
N TYR A 71 -3.78 0.87 0.09
CA TYR A 71 -3.33 -0.43 0.55
C TYR A 71 -4.24 -0.92 1.67
N VAL A 72 -5.05 -1.94 1.38
CA VAL A 72 -6.05 -2.49 2.29
C VAL A 72 -5.53 -3.77 2.94
N VAL A 73 -5.52 -3.82 4.27
CA VAL A 73 -5.15 -4.97 5.08
C VAL A 73 -6.37 -5.42 5.86
N TYR A 74 -6.79 -6.66 5.62
CA TYR A 74 -7.85 -7.30 6.37
C TYR A 74 -7.29 -7.85 7.68
N GLN A 75 -8.13 -7.95 8.72
CA GLN A 75 -7.77 -8.51 10.03
C GLN A 75 -7.11 -9.90 9.97
N GLY A 76 -7.39 -10.68 8.91
CA GLY A 76 -6.77 -12.00 8.69
C GLY A 76 -5.35 -11.96 8.10
N GLY A 77 -4.71 -10.79 8.01
CA GLY A 77 -3.39 -10.62 7.39
C GLY A 77 -3.41 -10.62 5.85
N TYR A 78 -4.60 -10.72 5.26
CA TYR A 78 -4.76 -10.63 3.80
C TYR A 78 -4.59 -9.17 3.37
N LYS A 79 -3.83 -8.95 2.30
CA LYS A 79 -3.48 -7.63 1.77
C LYS A 79 -4.07 -7.49 0.39
N SER A 80 -4.68 -6.36 0.09
CA SER A 80 -5.24 -6.05 -1.22
C SER A 80 -5.00 -4.59 -1.55
N TRP A 81 -5.03 -4.24 -2.83
CA TRP A 81 -4.98 -2.85 -3.27
C TRP A 81 -6.36 -2.45 -3.82
N SER A 82 -6.75 -1.20 -3.60
CA SER A 82 -7.92 -0.61 -4.22
C SER A 82 -7.62 0.83 -4.66
N PRO A 83 -8.09 1.27 -5.83
CA PRO A 83 -7.90 2.65 -6.27
C PRO A 83 -8.65 3.61 -5.35
N ALA A 84 -8.13 4.83 -5.13
CA ALA A 84 -8.74 5.80 -4.24
C ALA A 84 -10.18 6.13 -4.60
N GLU A 85 -10.46 6.33 -5.87
CA GLU A 85 -11.82 6.64 -6.33
C GLU A 85 -12.81 5.54 -5.94
N ALA A 86 -12.47 4.26 -6.19
CA ALA A 86 -13.34 3.15 -5.82
C ALA A 86 -13.43 2.95 -4.30
N PHE A 87 -12.34 3.21 -3.58
CA PHE A 87 -12.27 3.07 -2.14
C PHE A 87 -13.07 4.17 -1.45
N GLU A 88 -12.86 5.44 -1.78
CA GLU A 88 -13.57 6.59 -1.21
C GLU A 88 -15.05 6.60 -1.61
N SER A 89 -15.40 6.08 -2.80
CA SER A 89 -16.80 5.94 -3.20
C SER A 89 -17.53 4.79 -2.49
N GLY A 90 -16.82 3.77 -2.01
CA GLY A 90 -17.42 2.55 -1.42
C GLY A 90 -17.18 2.36 0.07
N TYR A 91 -16.18 3.03 0.65
CA TYR A 91 -15.81 2.95 2.06
C TYR A 91 -15.97 4.31 2.70
N THR A 92 -16.77 4.34 3.75
CA THR A 92 -16.92 5.51 4.62
C THR A 92 -15.86 5.42 5.73
N LEU A 93 -15.13 6.51 5.97
CA LEU A 93 -14.23 6.65 7.12
C LEU A 93 -15.11 6.71 8.39
N GLU A 94 -14.93 5.78 9.33
CA GLU A 94 -15.64 5.74 10.63
C GLU A 94 -14.76 6.34 11.75
#